data_AF-A0A3P7IW20-F1
#
_entry.id   AF-A0A3P7IW20-F1
#
_cell.length_a   1.000
_cell.length_b   1.000
_cell.length_c   1.000
_cell.angle_alpha   90.00
_cell.angle_beta   90.00
_cell.angle_gamma   90.00
#
_symmetry.space_group_name_H-M   'P 1'
#
loop_
_entity.id
_entity.type
_entity.pdbx_description
1 polymer ?
#
loop_
_entity_poly.entity_id
_entity_poly.type
_entity_poly.pdbx_seq_one_letter_code
_entity_poly.pdbx_strand_id
1 'polypeptide(L)'
;MVTLTHSSRYRFAWGQDALGPHVPVGGKMGAQENPELHTWDGEYRGTPEKGDKLIPDFFYRTPTMGTTYIDRCVTYFISALLCGWVTYHMYYHSGHLFGHWYMPYLYEFSDEELGIPPDSAPDPEYWGNHGKKYGTYR
;
A
#
# COMPACT_ATOMS: atom_id res chain seq x y z
N MET A 1 -35.61 49.94 -12.63
CA MET A 1 -35.44 48.49 -12.80
C MET A 1 -34.12 48.26 -13.51
N VAL A 2 -33.08 47.84 -12.78
CA VAL A 2 -31.78 47.46 -13.36
C VAL A 2 -31.41 46.11 -12.76
N THR A 3 -31.42 45.08 -13.60
CA THR A 3 -31.03 43.70 -13.29
C THR A 3 -29.52 43.62 -13.13
N LEU A 4 -29.04 43.29 -11.93
CA LEU A 4 -27.63 42.94 -11.68
C LEU A 4 -27.43 41.44 -11.95
N THR A 5 -27.04 41.10 -13.17
CA THR A 5 -26.50 39.79 -13.51
C THR A 5 -25.02 39.75 -13.11
N HIS A 6 -24.70 39.26 -11.90
CA HIS A 6 -23.32 38.98 -11.52
C HIS A 6 -22.90 37.61 -12.08
N SER A 7 -22.31 37.63 -13.28
CA SER A 7 -21.59 36.48 -13.83
C SER A 7 -20.22 36.43 -13.15
N SER A 8 -20.06 35.57 -12.15
CA SER A 8 -18.74 35.22 -11.60
C SER A 8 -17.97 34.41 -12.65
N ARG A 9 -17.08 35.08 -13.39
CA ARG A 9 -16.11 34.42 -14.29
C ARG A 9 -14.79 34.30 -13.55
N TYR A 10 -14.50 33.13 -13.00
CA TYR A 10 -13.15 32.81 -12.52
C TYR A 10 -12.21 32.72 -13.72
N ARG A 11 -11.50 33.81 -14.02
CA ARG A 11 -10.48 33.84 -15.07
C ARG A 11 -9.17 33.32 -14.46
N PHE A 12 -8.68 32.20 -15.00
CA PHE A 12 -7.36 31.69 -14.67
C PHE A 12 -6.30 32.72 -15.12
N ALA A 13 -5.54 33.26 -14.18
CA ALA A 13 -4.53 34.29 -14.42
C ALA A 13 -3.12 33.68 -14.43
N TRP A 14 -2.28 34.11 -15.38
CA TRP A 14 -0.90 33.64 -15.54
C TRP A 14 0.00 34.80 -15.98
N GLY A 15 1.30 34.75 -15.63
CA GLY A 15 2.26 35.79 -16.03
C GLY A 15 2.02 37.14 -15.36
N GLN A 16 2.11 38.25 -16.11
CA GLN A 16 1.91 39.60 -15.59
C GLN A 16 0.49 39.88 -15.09
N ASP A 17 -0.51 39.14 -15.59
CA ASP A 17 -1.89 39.19 -15.12
C ASP A 17 -2.08 38.60 -13.70
N ALA A 18 -1.06 37.89 -13.19
CA ALA A 18 -1.03 37.36 -11.81
C ALA A 18 -0.37 38.34 -10.81
N LEU A 19 -0.10 39.59 -11.22
CA LEU A 19 0.48 40.62 -10.37
C LEU A 19 -0.54 41.76 -10.16
N GLY A 20 -1.07 41.85 -8.93
CA GLY A 20 -1.94 42.96 -8.53
C GLY A 20 -2.66 42.69 -7.20
N PRO A 21 -3.13 43.73 -6.49
CA PRO A 21 -3.85 43.58 -5.21
C PRO A 21 -5.20 42.84 -5.33
N HIS A 22 -5.70 42.67 -6.56
CA HIS A 22 -6.89 41.90 -6.93
C HIS A 22 -6.57 40.44 -7.28
N VAL A 23 -5.29 40.06 -7.34
CA VAL A 23 -4.87 38.68 -7.52
C VAL A 23 -4.73 38.07 -6.13
N PRO A 24 -5.44 36.97 -5.80
CA PRO A 24 -5.32 36.32 -4.51
C PRO A 24 -3.93 35.65 -4.40
N VAL A 25 -2.93 36.42 -3.96
CA VAL A 25 -1.59 35.93 -3.65
C VAL A 25 -1.49 35.69 -2.14
N GLY A 26 -1.59 34.43 -1.75
CA GLY A 26 -1.45 33.97 -0.37
C GLY A 26 -2.12 32.62 -0.17
N GLY A 27 -1.61 31.81 0.77
CA GLY A 27 -2.17 30.50 1.14
C GLY A 27 -3.51 30.59 1.87
N LYS A 28 -4.42 31.43 1.40
CA LYS A 28 -5.78 31.53 1.94
C LYS A 28 -6.65 30.53 1.20
N MET A 29 -7.17 29.54 1.91
CA MET A 29 -8.29 28.73 1.41
C MET A 29 -9.59 29.54 1.53
N GLY A 30 -10.64 29.18 0.78
CA GLY A 30 -11.97 29.79 0.90
C GLY A 30 -12.24 31.01 0.01
N ALA A 31 -13.52 31.28 -0.25
CA ALA A 31 -13.96 32.42 -1.04
C ALA A 31 -13.70 33.73 -0.29
N GLN A 32 -13.17 34.74 -0.98
CA GLN A 32 -12.82 36.05 -0.39
C GLN A 32 -14.02 36.75 0.28
N GLU A 33 -15.23 36.45 -0.19
CA GLU A 33 -16.52 36.93 0.31
C GLU A 33 -16.89 36.34 1.69
N ASN A 34 -16.32 35.19 2.06
CA ASN A 34 -16.64 34.46 3.28
C ASN A 34 -15.46 34.52 4.28
N PRO A 35 -15.46 35.48 5.21
CA PRO A 35 -14.35 35.70 6.14
C PRO A 35 -14.09 34.52 7.07
N GLU A 36 -15.07 33.63 7.29
CA GLU A 36 -14.91 32.44 8.12
C GLU A 36 -14.08 31.36 7.43
N LEU A 37 -14.17 31.27 6.11
CA LEU A 37 -13.42 30.30 5.32
C LEU A 37 -12.12 30.88 4.75
N HIS A 38 -11.98 32.21 4.70
CA HIS A 38 -10.86 32.95 4.10
C HIS A 38 -9.72 33.26 5.09
N THR A 39 -9.15 32.22 5.70
CA THR A 39 -8.08 32.33 6.71
C THR A 39 -6.71 31.88 6.17
N TRP A 40 -5.63 32.48 6.71
CA TRP A 40 -4.23 32.34 6.25
C TRP A 40 -3.57 30.97 6.54
N ASP A 41 -4.13 30.18 7.47
CA ASP A 41 -3.64 28.85 7.84
C ASP A 41 -4.78 28.14 8.58
N GLY A 42 -5.86 27.84 7.84
CA GLY A 42 -6.99 27.13 8.43
C GLY A 42 -6.60 25.68 8.66
N GLU A 43 -6.25 25.31 9.90
CA GLU A 43 -6.24 23.89 10.29
C GLU A 43 -7.56 23.27 9.81
N TYR A 44 -7.46 22.17 9.07
CA TYR A 44 -8.65 21.55 8.51
C TYR A 44 -9.49 20.95 9.64
N ARG A 45 -10.57 21.66 10.01
CA ARG A 45 -11.49 21.24 11.10
C ARG A 45 -12.59 20.30 10.63
N GLY A 46 -12.61 19.91 9.35
CA GLY A 46 -13.67 19.12 8.74
C GLY A 46 -14.57 19.93 7.82
N THR A 47 -15.39 19.25 7.01
CA THR A 47 -16.33 19.87 6.07
C THR A 47 -17.79 19.59 6.48
N PRO A 48 -18.48 20.54 7.14
CA PRO A 48 -19.86 20.34 7.62
C PRO A 48 -20.85 19.95 6.52
N GLU A 49 -20.69 20.49 5.30
CA GLU A 49 -21.50 20.14 4.13
C GLU A 49 -21.38 18.67 3.72
N LYS A 50 -20.30 18.00 4.12
CA LYS A 50 -20.03 16.57 3.87
C LYS A 50 -20.33 15.70 5.11
N GLY A 51 -21.03 16.27 6.09
CA GLY A 51 -21.46 15.57 7.30
C GLY A 51 -20.41 15.50 8.41
N ASP A 52 -19.32 16.26 8.32
CA ASP A 52 -18.33 16.30 9.39
C ASP A 52 -18.78 17.16 10.57
N LYS A 53 -18.36 16.75 11.76
CA LYS A 53 -18.39 17.61 12.95
C LYS A 53 -17.10 18.41 13.00
N LEU A 54 -17.20 19.71 13.25
CA LEU A 54 -16.03 20.57 13.39
C LEU A 54 -15.18 20.11 14.58
N ILE A 55 -13.92 19.80 14.31
CA ILE A 55 -12.96 19.36 15.32
C ILE A 55 -12.46 20.60 16.08
N PRO A 56 -12.55 20.62 17.42
CA PRO A 56 -11.98 21.69 18.23
C PRO A 56 -10.46 21.53 18.35
N ASP A 57 -9.74 22.64 18.52
CA ASP A 57 -8.26 22.67 18.52
C ASP A 57 -7.65 21.84 19.65
N PHE A 58 -8.38 21.68 20.75
CA PHE A 58 -7.95 20.86 21.87
C PHE A 58 -9.09 20.02 22.42
N PHE A 59 -8.76 18.81 22.85
CA PHE A 59 -9.64 17.90 23.58
C PHE A 59 -8.82 17.19 24.65
N TYR A 60 -9.38 17.04 25.85
CA TYR A 60 -8.68 16.47 26.99
C TYR A 60 -9.43 15.26 27.53
N ARG A 61 -8.75 14.10 27.55
CA ARG A 61 -9.29 12.83 28.08
C ARG A 61 -10.62 12.38 27.45
N THR A 62 -10.91 12.80 26.22
CA THR A 62 -12.09 12.37 25.45
C THR A 62 -11.65 11.78 24.11
N PRO A 63 -12.39 10.80 23.56
CA PRO A 63 -12.15 10.34 22.20
C PRO A 63 -12.34 11.49 21.20
N THR A 64 -11.68 11.40 20.04
CA THR A 64 -11.84 12.38 18.97
C THR A 64 -13.30 12.43 18.48
N MET A 65 -13.77 13.60 18.05
CA MET A 65 -15.18 13.82 17.69
C MET A 65 -15.63 13.09 16.41
N GLY A 66 -14.72 12.36 15.76
CA GLY A 66 -14.94 11.58 14.55
C GLY A 66 -13.72 11.64 13.63
N THR A 67 -13.84 11.02 12.47
CA THR A 67 -12.90 11.19 11.35
C THR A 67 -13.42 12.29 10.43
N THR A 68 -12.53 12.99 9.74
CA THR A 68 -12.95 14.00 8.76
C THR A 68 -13.30 13.36 7.41
N TYR A 69 -13.97 14.11 6.54
CA TYR A 69 -14.30 13.68 5.19
C TYR A 69 -13.05 13.36 4.38
N ILE A 70 -12.02 14.21 4.49
CA ILE A 70 -10.73 13.98 3.83
C ILE A 70 -10.10 12.68 4.34
N ASP A 71 -10.06 12.45 5.66
CA ASP A 71 -9.52 11.21 6.21
C ASP A 71 -10.24 9.98 5.66
N ARG A 72 -11.58 10.02 5.61
CA ARG A 72 -12.40 8.92 5.07
C ARG A 72 -12.08 8.69 3.59
N CYS A 73 -12.07 9.75 2.77
CA CYS A 73 -11.79 9.66 1.34
C CYS A 73 -10.40 9.10 1.05
N VAL A 74 -9.37 9.61 1.74
CA VAL A 74 -7.99 9.16 1.57
C VAL A 74 -7.85 7.70 2.02
N THR A 75 -8.42 7.36 3.18
CA THR A 75 -8.40 5.98 3.70
C THR A 75 -9.07 5.01 2.73
N TYR A 76 -10.25 5.34 2.23
CA TYR A 76 -10.94 4.47 1.26
C TYR A 76 -10.19 4.35 -0.05
N PHE A 77 -9.62 5.45 -0.55
CA PHE A 77 -8.85 5.44 -1.78
C PHE A 77 -7.61 4.56 -1.68
N ILE A 78 -6.81 4.74 -0.63
CA ILE A 78 -5.61 3.92 -0.38
C ILE A 78 -6.01 2.45 -0.17
N SER A 79 -7.07 2.19 0.60
CA SER A 79 -7.56 0.82 0.84
C SER A 79 -7.99 0.15 -0.47
N ALA A 80 -8.73 0.87 -1.33
CA ALA A 80 -9.16 0.35 -2.62
C ALA A 80 -7.97 0.08 -3.56
N LEU A 81 -6.98 0.98 -3.60
CA LEU A 81 -5.76 0.77 -4.37
C LEU A 81 -4.97 -0.45 -3.89
N LEU A 82 -4.81 -0.59 -2.58
CA LEU A 82 -4.06 -1.71 -2.00
C LEU A 82 -4.78 -3.04 -2.24
N CYS A 83 -6.08 -3.12 -1.98
CA CYS A 83 -6.86 -4.30 -2.28
C CYS A 83 -6.85 -4.62 -3.78
N GLY A 84 -7.05 -3.62 -4.64
CA GLY A 84 -7.00 -3.78 -6.08
C GLY A 84 -5.64 -4.31 -6.57
N TRP A 85 -4.55 -3.78 -6.03
CA TRP A 85 -3.19 -4.23 -6.32
C TRP A 85 -2.95 -5.68 -5.90
N VAL A 86 -3.34 -6.04 -4.68
CA VAL A 86 -3.20 -7.40 -4.17
C VAL A 86 -4.02 -8.38 -5.01
N THR A 87 -5.29 -8.08 -5.30
CA THR A 87 -6.14 -8.95 -6.13
C THR A 87 -5.60 -9.06 -7.56
N TYR A 88 -5.10 -7.96 -8.14
CA TYR A 88 -4.44 -7.97 -9.45
C TYR A 88 -3.22 -8.91 -9.44
N HIS A 89 -2.35 -8.81 -8.43
CA HIS A 89 -1.18 -9.67 -8.31
C HIS A 89 -1.54 -11.14 -8.07
N MET A 90 -2.56 -11.42 -7.25
CA MET A 90 -3.05 -12.78 -7.07
C MET A 90 -3.55 -13.39 -8.38
N TYR A 91 -4.23 -12.60 -9.21
CA TYR A 91 -4.77 -13.08 -10.49
C TYR A 91 -3.67 -13.32 -11.53
N TYR A 92 -2.80 -12.34 -11.78
CA TYR A 92 -1.79 -12.42 -12.84
C TYR A 92 -0.51 -13.15 -12.42
N HIS A 93 -0.19 -13.16 -11.13
CA HIS A 93 1.05 -13.74 -10.58
C HIS A 93 0.73 -14.82 -9.55
N SER A 94 -0.28 -15.64 -9.83
CA SER A 94 -0.78 -16.71 -8.94
C SER A 94 0.29 -17.72 -8.53
N GLY A 95 1.36 -17.88 -9.31
CA GLY A 95 2.52 -18.70 -8.95
C GLY A 95 3.22 -18.29 -7.64
N HIS A 96 3.09 -17.04 -7.20
CA HIS A 96 3.60 -16.62 -5.88
C HIS A 96 2.77 -17.19 -4.72
N LEU A 97 1.50 -17.50 -4.97
CA LEU A 97 0.60 -18.06 -3.96
C LEU A 97 0.64 -19.59 -3.98
N PHE A 98 0.67 -20.19 -5.17
CA PHE A 98 0.55 -21.65 -5.33
C PHE A 98 1.87 -22.37 -5.61
N GLY A 99 2.96 -21.61 -5.82
CA GLY A 99 4.22 -22.15 -6.31
C GLY A 99 4.30 -22.06 -7.84
N HIS A 100 5.47 -21.67 -8.34
CA HIS A 100 5.73 -21.55 -9.78
C HIS A 100 6.00 -22.90 -10.44
N TRP A 101 6.53 -23.85 -9.68
CA TRP A 101 7.08 -25.09 -10.20
C TRP A 101 6.53 -26.27 -9.41
N TYR A 102 6.50 -27.42 -10.08
CA TYR A 102 6.23 -28.68 -9.41
C TYR A 102 7.31 -28.96 -8.37
N MET A 103 6.89 -29.30 -7.15
CA MET A 103 7.78 -29.79 -6.12
C MET A 103 7.73 -31.31 -6.13
N PRO A 104 8.78 -32.01 -6.62
CA PRO A 104 8.79 -33.46 -6.69
C PRO A 104 8.77 -34.08 -5.30
N TYR A 105 8.11 -35.23 -5.19
CA TYR A 105 8.12 -35.99 -3.95
C TYR A 105 9.45 -36.73 -3.81
N LEU A 106 9.93 -36.89 -2.57
CA LEU A 106 11.24 -37.49 -2.31
C LEU A 106 11.38 -38.94 -2.82
N TYR A 107 10.28 -39.68 -2.93
CA TYR A 107 10.26 -41.05 -3.43
C TYR A 107 10.30 -41.14 -4.98
N GLU A 108 10.15 -40.01 -5.68
CA GLU A 108 10.24 -39.97 -7.14
C GLU A 108 11.71 -40.01 -7.60
N PHE A 109 12.64 -39.64 -6.72
CA PHE A 109 14.07 -39.78 -6.98
C PHE A 109 14.47 -41.26 -6.90
N SER A 110 15.13 -41.74 -7.94
CA SER A 110 15.61 -43.13 -7.96
C SER A 110 16.88 -43.29 -7.12
N ASP A 111 17.08 -44.48 -6.56
CA ASP A 111 18.30 -44.81 -5.82
C ASP A 111 19.57 -44.66 -6.68
N GLU A 112 19.46 -44.86 -7.99
CA GLU A 112 20.56 -44.64 -8.96
C GLU A 112 20.94 -43.15 -9.07
N GLU A 113 19.96 -42.25 -9.20
CA GLU A 113 20.19 -40.80 -9.21
C GLU A 113 20.74 -40.28 -7.88
N LEU A 114 20.28 -40.87 -6.78
CA LEU A 114 20.69 -40.51 -5.43
C LEU A 114 22.03 -41.15 -5.01
N GLY A 115 22.58 -42.04 -5.86
CA GLY A 115 23.82 -42.76 -5.60
C GLY A 115 23.75 -43.71 -4.41
N ILE A 116 22.54 -44.19 -4.07
CA ILE A 116 22.32 -45.18 -3.02
C ILE A 116 22.56 -46.55 -3.64
N PRO A 117 23.65 -47.26 -3.27
CA PRO A 117 23.88 -48.60 -3.77
C PRO A 117 22.78 -49.54 -3.25
N PRO A 118 22.35 -50.54 -4.04
CA PRO A 118 21.43 -51.54 -3.53
C PRO A 118 22.09 -52.32 -2.39
N ASP A 119 21.32 -52.72 -1.37
CA ASP A 119 21.83 -53.46 -0.19
C ASP A 119 22.54 -54.79 -0.55
N SER A 120 22.35 -55.30 -1.78
CA SER A 120 23.01 -56.49 -2.31
C SER A 120 24.34 -56.21 -3.04
N ALA A 121 24.71 -54.95 -3.24
CA ALA A 121 26.00 -54.58 -3.83
C ALA A 121 27.14 -54.83 -2.84
N PRO A 122 28.33 -55.25 -3.31
CA PRO A 122 29.49 -55.35 -2.44
C PRO A 122 29.86 -53.97 -1.88
N ASP A 123 30.04 -53.89 -0.56
CA ASP A 123 30.50 -52.67 0.10
C ASP A 123 31.76 -52.14 -0.60
N PRO A 124 31.80 -50.84 -0.97
CA PRO A 124 33.00 -50.21 -1.50
C PRO A 124 34.19 -50.43 -0.57
N GLU A 125 35.37 -50.71 -1.13
CA GLU A 125 36.60 -50.99 -0.37
C GLU A 125 36.96 -49.86 0.62
N TYR A 126 36.55 -48.62 0.34
CA TYR A 126 36.78 -47.46 1.20
C TYR A 126 35.87 -47.37 2.43
N TRP A 127 34.71 -48.05 2.45
CA TRP A 127 33.83 -48.07 3.62
C TRP A 127 34.39 -48.90 4.77
N GLY A 128 35.51 -49.60 4.57
CA GLY A 128 36.17 -50.39 5.60
C GLY A 128 35.56 -51.77 5.77
N ASN A 129 36.27 -52.66 6.47
CA ASN A 129 35.88 -54.07 6.61
C ASN A 129 34.86 -54.29 7.74
N HIS A 130 33.76 -53.53 7.73
CA HIS A 130 32.71 -53.71 8.74
C HIS A 130 32.05 -55.09 8.58
N GLY A 131 32.19 -55.93 9.62
CA GLY A 131 31.63 -57.28 9.64
C GLY A 131 32.58 -58.43 9.25
N LYS A 132 33.81 -58.15 8.78
CA LYS A 132 34.80 -59.20 8.50
C LYS A 132 35.61 -59.56 9.76
N LYS A 133 35.97 -60.85 9.91
CA LYS A 133 36.81 -61.30 11.03
C LYS A 133 38.18 -60.62 10.97
N TYR A 134 38.69 -60.23 12.13
CA TYR A 134 40.01 -59.61 12.25
C TYR A 134 41.10 -60.52 11.64
N GLY A 135 41.93 -59.97 10.75
CA GLY A 135 43.01 -60.71 10.07
C GLY A 135 42.67 -61.30 8.69
N THR A 136 41.46 -61.07 8.15
CA THR A 136 41.09 -61.51 6.78
C THR A 136 41.21 -60.41 5.73
N TYR A 137 41.77 -59.26 6.09
CA TYR A 137 42.03 -58.13 5.20
C TYR A 137 43.48 -57.67 5.38
N ARG A 138 44.10 -57.18 4.30
CA ARG A 138 45.52 -56.79 4.24
C ARG A 138 45.72 -55.34 4.66
#